data_AF-A0A6J7E4X5-F1
#
_entry.id   AF-A0A6J7E4X5-F1
#
_cell.length_a   1.000
_cell.length_b   1.000
_cell.length_c   1.000
_cell.angle_alpha   90.00
_cell.angle_beta   90.00
_cell.angle_gamma   90.00
#
_symmetry.space_group_name_H-M   'P 1'
#
loop_
_entity.id
_entity.type
_entity.pdbx_description
1 polymer ?
#
loop_
_entity_poly.entity_id
_entity_poly.type
_entity_poly.pdbx_seq_one_letter_code
_entity_poly.pdbx_strand_id
1 'polypeptide(L)'
;MNTPAPQADPGSAAAPIPEPRWLVLVVATAASALLFAFVLSPRTALFWYVFPLFGLGGCYLVQFRSEFPAQWRLTFAATTVVSVVALALNWPFSGHVLWNILFLGHAYMTGKRRSAWTWLLLVSLLHLFAMKVAFQTGRDVGGAFISVALAMIVLLALEHRDGIRPA
;
A
#
# COMPACT_ATOMS: atom_id res chain seq x y z
N MET A 1 21.93 25.87 -46.51
CA MET A 1 20.60 25.71 -45.88
C MET A 1 20.84 25.21 -44.46
N ASN A 2 20.68 26.08 -43.46
CA ASN A 2 20.82 25.70 -42.05
C ASN A 2 19.45 25.21 -41.56
N THR A 3 19.34 23.91 -41.30
CA THR A 3 18.17 23.34 -40.65
C THR A 3 18.19 23.77 -39.18
N PRO A 4 17.17 24.47 -38.67
CA PRO A 4 17.12 24.79 -37.24
C PRO A 4 16.99 23.50 -36.44
N ALA A 5 17.76 23.42 -35.34
CA ALA A 5 17.69 22.32 -34.39
C ALA A 5 16.26 22.19 -33.82
N PRO A 6 15.76 20.96 -33.57
CA PRO A 6 14.44 20.77 -32.98
C PRO A 6 14.39 21.48 -31.62
N GLN A 7 13.46 22.44 -31.49
CA GLN A 7 13.15 23.06 -30.21
C GLN A 7 12.66 21.96 -29.26
N ALA A 8 13.39 21.77 -28.15
CA ALA A 8 12.91 20.96 -27.04
C ALA A 8 11.62 21.58 -26.53
N ASP A 9 10.53 20.83 -26.59
CA ASP A 9 9.22 21.23 -26.08
C ASP A 9 9.33 21.54 -24.57
N PRO A 10 9.21 22.81 -24.15
CA PRO A 10 9.32 23.18 -22.74
C PRO A 10 8.09 22.74 -21.93
N GLY A 11 7.11 22.07 -22.55
CA GLY A 11 5.80 21.78 -21.99
C GLY A 11 5.62 20.43 -21.29
N SER A 12 6.55 19.47 -21.38
CA SER A 12 6.35 18.15 -20.74
C SER A 12 6.87 18.11 -19.30
N ALA A 13 6.57 19.13 -18.49
CA ALA A 13 6.69 18.97 -17.05
C ALA A 13 5.57 18.02 -16.60
N ALA A 14 5.93 16.77 -16.28
CA ALA A 14 4.99 15.80 -15.72
C ALA A 14 4.20 16.46 -14.58
N ALA A 15 2.87 16.31 -14.60
CA ALA A 15 2.01 16.92 -13.59
C ALA A 15 2.54 16.57 -12.18
N PRO A 16 2.62 17.55 -11.26
CA PRO A 16 3.16 17.31 -9.93
C PRO A 16 2.38 16.20 -9.22
N ILE A 17 3.11 15.25 -8.63
CA ILE A 17 2.49 14.12 -7.93
C ILE A 17 1.68 14.66 -6.74
N PRO A 18 0.39 14.30 -6.60
CA PRO A 18 -0.43 14.77 -5.49
C PRO A 18 0.18 14.39 -4.14
N GLU A 19 0.45 15.39 -3.30
CA GLU A 19 0.91 15.20 -1.92
C GLU A 19 -0.19 14.62 -1.02
N PRO A 20 0.15 13.88 0.05
CA PRO A 20 -0.83 13.37 0.99
C PRO A 20 -1.65 14.48 1.63
N ARG A 21 -2.96 14.26 1.78
CA ARG A 21 -3.82 15.17 2.54
C ARG A 21 -3.55 15.01 4.04
N TRP A 22 -2.54 15.69 4.56
CA TRP A 22 -2.03 15.54 5.93
C TRP A 22 -3.11 15.64 7.00
N LEU A 23 -4.06 16.57 6.89
CA LEU A 23 -5.15 16.69 7.85
C LEU A 23 -6.02 15.42 7.89
N VAL A 24 -6.34 14.85 6.72
CA VAL A 24 -7.12 13.60 6.63
C VAL A 24 -6.34 12.45 7.23
N LEU A 25 -5.03 12.36 6.94
CA LEU A 25 -4.16 11.35 7.53
C LEU A 25 -4.09 11.46 9.06
N VAL A 26 -3.92 12.66 9.59
CA VAL A 26 -3.86 12.92 11.04
C VAL A 26 -5.19 12.61 11.70
N VAL A 27 -6.32 13.01 11.12
CA VAL A 27 -7.64 12.72 11.67
C VAL A 27 -7.94 11.22 11.61
N ALA A 28 -7.67 10.54 10.50
CA ALA A 28 -7.86 9.10 10.38
C ALA A 28 -6.96 8.32 11.36
N THR A 29 -5.72 8.80 11.52
CA THR A 29 -4.76 8.31 12.51
C THR A 29 -5.31 8.49 13.93
N ALA A 30 -5.69 9.71 14.31
CA ALA A 30 -6.16 10.02 15.65
C ALA A 30 -7.47 9.28 15.98
N ALA A 31 -8.43 9.22 15.04
CA ALA A 31 -9.67 8.48 15.21
C ALA A 31 -9.42 7.00 15.42
N SER A 32 -8.49 6.42 14.66
CA SER A 32 -8.07 5.03 14.85
C SER A 32 -7.40 4.85 16.22
N ALA A 33 -6.40 5.69 16.56
CA ALA A 33 -5.71 5.68 17.85
C ALA A 33 -6.65 5.80 19.07
N LEU A 34 -7.69 6.63 18.98
CA LEU A 34 -8.69 6.80 20.02
C LEU A 34 -9.59 5.58 20.18
N LEU A 35 -10.03 4.96 19.07
CA LEU A 35 -10.74 3.67 19.11
C LEU A 35 -9.88 2.57 19.81
N PHE A 36 -8.56 2.63 19.68
CA PHE A 36 -7.63 1.69 20.31
C PHE A 36 -7.44 1.91 21.82
N ALA A 37 -7.29 3.16 22.25
CA ALA A 37 -6.92 3.49 23.62
C ALA A 37 -7.99 3.14 24.67
N PHE A 38 -9.26 3.01 24.26
CA PHE A 38 -10.38 2.96 25.21
C PHE A 38 -11.26 1.70 25.15
N VAL A 39 -11.10 0.79 24.17
CA VAL A 39 -12.11 -0.26 23.92
C VAL A 39 -11.57 -1.71 23.93
N LEU A 40 -10.26 -1.96 23.76
CA LEU A 40 -9.79 -3.30 23.36
C LEU A 40 -8.64 -3.87 24.21
N SER A 41 -8.71 -5.17 24.50
CA SER A 41 -7.66 -5.92 25.21
C SER A 41 -6.40 -6.16 24.34
N PRO A 42 -5.23 -6.48 24.93
CA PRO A 42 -3.98 -6.74 24.19
C PRO A 42 -4.06 -7.88 23.15
N ARG A 43 -4.90 -8.90 23.37
CA ARG A 43 -5.14 -9.96 22.37
C ARG A 43 -5.98 -9.48 21.19
N THR A 44 -6.82 -8.47 21.41
CA THR A 44 -7.58 -7.81 20.35
C THR A 44 -6.71 -6.78 19.60
N ALA A 45 -5.70 -6.18 20.24
CA ALA A 45 -4.74 -5.31 19.55
C ALA A 45 -4.04 -5.99 18.34
N LEU A 46 -3.81 -7.30 18.42
CA LEU A 46 -3.33 -8.13 17.30
C LEU A 46 -4.34 -8.27 16.15
N PHE A 47 -5.64 -8.32 16.46
CA PHE A 47 -6.71 -8.37 15.45
C PHE A 47 -6.93 -7.03 14.75
N TRP A 48 -6.56 -5.93 15.42
CA TRP A 48 -6.94 -4.60 15.01
C TRP A 48 -5.74 -3.72 14.61
N TYR A 49 -4.70 -4.31 14.03
CA TYR A 49 -3.69 -3.55 13.26
C TYR A 49 -4.25 -2.82 12.03
N VAL A 50 -5.54 -2.48 11.99
CA VAL A 50 -6.29 -1.65 11.02
C VAL A 50 -5.60 -0.33 10.66
N PHE A 51 -4.71 0.18 11.52
CA PHE A 51 -4.10 1.50 11.35
C PHE A 51 -3.33 1.68 10.02
N PRO A 52 -2.47 0.75 9.56
CA PRO A 52 -1.79 0.90 8.28
C PRO A 52 -2.69 0.57 7.08
N LEU A 53 -3.63 -0.37 7.22
CA LEU A 53 -4.53 -0.76 6.12
C LEU A 53 -5.60 0.29 5.83
N PHE A 54 -6.27 0.79 6.87
CA PHE A 54 -7.42 1.67 6.73
C PHE A 54 -7.06 3.14 6.85
N GLY A 55 -6.08 3.50 7.69
CA GLY A 55 -5.59 4.87 7.80
C GLY A 55 -4.82 5.30 6.55
N LEU A 56 -3.68 4.65 6.30
CA LEU A 56 -2.83 4.97 5.14
C LEU A 56 -3.38 4.38 3.83
N GLY A 57 -3.73 3.10 3.81
CA GLY A 57 -4.24 2.44 2.61
C GLY A 57 -5.56 3.02 2.10
N GLY A 58 -6.50 3.32 2.99
CA GLY A 58 -7.75 4.01 2.63
C GLY A 58 -7.52 5.39 2.04
N CYS A 59 -6.66 6.20 2.67
CA CYS A 59 -6.31 7.52 2.13
C CYS A 59 -5.60 7.44 0.78
N TYR A 60 -4.70 6.46 0.60
CA TYR A 60 -4.04 6.19 -0.68
C TYR A 60 -5.06 5.84 -1.77
N LEU A 61 -5.97 4.91 -1.49
CA LEU A 61 -7.02 4.49 -2.42
C LEU A 61 -7.94 5.65 -2.81
N VAL A 62 -8.35 6.47 -1.84
CA VAL A 62 -9.22 7.63 -2.11
C VAL A 62 -8.50 8.67 -2.96
N GLN A 63 -7.23 8.95 -2.66
CA GLN A 63 -6.44 9.95 -3.37
C GLN A 63 -6.17 9.53 -4.82
N PHE A 64 -5.84 8.26 -5.06
CA PHE A 64 -5.49 7.74 -6.39
C PHE A 64 -6.62 6.99 -7.10
N ARG A 65 -7.87 7.13 -6.64
CA ARG A 65 -9.04 6.37 -7.17
C ARG A 65 -9.25 6.48 -8.68
N SER A 66 -8.93 7.64 -9.26
CA SER A 66 -9.03 7.91 -10.70
C SER A 66 -7.90 7.27 -11.50
N GLU A 67 -6.81 6.89 -10.84
CA GLU A 67 -5.60 6.36 -11.44
C GLU A 67 -5.53 4.83 -11.37
N PHE A 68 -6.57 4.16 -10.85
CA PHE A 68 -6.66 2.70 -10.84
C PHE A 68 -7.45 2.18 -12.05
N PRO A 69 -6.77 1.53 -13.02
CA PRO A 69 -7.42 0.72 -14.04
C PRO A 69 -8.29 -0.39 -13.42
N ALA A 70 -9.20 -0.96 -14.22
CA ALA A 70 -10.12 -2.01 -13.77
C ALA A 70 -9.41 -3.20 -13.09
N GLN A 71 -8.23 -3.60 -13.60
CA GLN A 71 -7.44 -4.68 -13.02
C GLN A 71 -6.88 -4.37 -11.63
N TRP A 72 -6.46 -3.14 -11.36
CA TRP A 72 -6.03 -2.73 -10.03
C TRP A 72 -7.20 -2.76 -9.05
N ARG A 73 -8.39 -2.32 -9.49
CA ARG A 73 -9.61 -2.41 -8.68
C ARG A 73 -10.00 -3.85 -8.37
N LEU A 74 -9.95 -4.74 -9.37
CA LEU A 74 -10.19 -6.18 -9.19
C LEU A 74 -9.16 -6.80 -8.24
N THR A 75 -7.89 -6.44 -8.40
CA THR A 75 -6.79 -6.88 -7.52
C THR A 75 -7.06 -6.47 -6.09
N PHE A 76 -7.41 -5.22 -5.84
CA PHE A 76 -7.74 -4.72 -4.51
C PHE A 76 -8.98 -5.41 -3.92
N ALA A 77 -10.03 -5.66 -4.72
CA ALA A 77 -11.19 -6.41 -4.28
C ALA A 77 -10.83 -7.84 -3.87
N ALA A 78 -10.05 -8.55 -4.68
CA ALA A 78 -9.57 -9.90 -4.36
C ALA A 78 -8.67 -9.89 -3.11
N THR A 79 -7.82 -8.87 -2.99
CA THR A 79 -6.92 -8.70 -1.85
C THR A 79 -7.70 -8.47 -0.55
N THR A 80 -8.82 -7.73 -0.59
CA THR A 80 -9.74 -7.61 0.56
C THR A 80 -10.24 -8.97 1.00
N VAL A 81 -10.71 -9.82 0.07
CA VAL A 81 -11.19 -11.18 0.40
C VAL A 81 -10.08 -12.02 1.02
N VAL A 82 -8.88 -12.03 0.41
CA VAL A 82 -7.71 -12.73 0.96
C VAL A 82 -7.35 -12.22 2.36
N SER A 83 -7.43 -10.92 2.61
CA SER A 83 -7.14 -10.32 3.91
C SER A 83 -8.14 -10.77 4.97
N VAL A 84 -9.43 -10.89 4.63
CA VAL A 84 -10.47 -11.43 5.51
C VAL A 84 -10.19 -12.90 5.85
N VAL A 85 -9.79 -13.71 4.87
CA VAL A 85 -9.40 -15.11 5.10
C VAL A 85 -8.16 -15.21 5.99
N ALA A 86 -7.13 -14.40 5.74
CA ALA A 86 -5.93 -14.35 6.57
C ALA A 86 -6.27 -13.98 8.02
N LEU A 87 -7.18 -13.03 8.22
CA LEU A 87 -7.67 -12.66 9.55
C LEU A 87 -8.38 -13.84 10.24
N ALA A 88 -9.26 -14.55 9.52
CA ALA A 88 -9.96 -15.72 10.05
C ALA A 88 -8.99 -16.86 10.45
N LEU A 89 -7.83 -16.96 9.80
CA LEU A 89 -6.78 -17.92 10.10
C LEU A 89 -5.81 -17.48 11.22
N ASN A 90 -6.09 -16.35 11.88
CA ASN A 90 -5.20 -15.71 12.86
C ASN A 90 -3.82 -15.34 12.28
N TRP A 91 -3.79 -14.84 11.03
CA TRP A 91 -2.61 -14.24 10.40
C TRP A 91 -2.81 -12.73 10.21
N PRO A 92 -2.98 -11.95 11.30
CA PRO A 92 -3.37 -10.54 11.19
C PRO A 92 -2.34 -9.67 10.45
N PHE A 93 -1.05 -10.01 10.51
CA PHE A 93 0.01 -9.24 9.84
C PHE A 93 0.14 -9.56 8.35
N SER A 94 -0.40 -10.69 7.88
CA SER A 94 -0.30 -11.15 6.49
C SER A 94 -0.97 -10.18 5.51
N GLY A 95 -2.22 -9.79 5.78
CA GLY A 95 -2.95 -8.84 4.94
C GLY A 95 -2.25 -7.48 4.84
N HIS A 96 -1.67 -6.99 5.95
CA HIS A 96 -0.99 -5.71 6.00
C HIS A 96 0.26 -5.65 5.13
N VAL A 97 1.06 -6.72 5.15
CA VAL A 97 2.22 -6.87 4.29
C VAL A 97 1.80 -6.91 2.82
N LEU A 98 0.77 -7.69 2.49
CA LEU A 98 0.23 -7.80 1.14
C LEU A 98 -0.20 -6.42 0.60
N TRP A 99 -1.03 -5.68 1.33
CA TRP A 99 -1.50 -4.37 0.91
C TRP A 99 -0.37 -3.34 0.77
N ASN A 100 0.59 -3.29 1.71
CA ASN A 100 1.72 -2.36 1.60
C ASN A 100 2.56 -2.63 0.35
N ILE A 101 2.85 -3.91 0.06
CA ILE A 101 3.62 -4.28 -1.13
C ILE A 101 2.84 -3.90 -2.40
N LEU A 102 1.52 -4.13 -2.43
CA LEU A 102 0.69 -3.75 -3.58
C LEU A 102 0.64 -2.23 -3.80
N PHE A 103 0.51 -1.43 -2.74
CA PHE A 103 0.54 0.04 -2.85
C PHE A 103 1.91 0.56 -3.27
N LEU A 104 3.00 -0.02 -2.74
CA LEU A 104 4.36 0.31 -3.17
C LEU A 104 4.58 -0.07 -4.63
N GLY A 105 4.10 -1.25 -5.06
CA GLY A 105 4.15 -1.69 -6.45
C GLY A 105 3.37 -0.77 -7.38
N HIS A 106 2.15 -0.36 -6.99
CA HIS A 106 1.38 0.64 -7.73
C HIS A 106 2.13 1.97 -7.85
N ALA A 107 2.67 2.49 -6.73
CA ALA A 107 3.48 3.71 -6.74
C ALA A 107 4.71 3.57 -7.66
N TYR A 108 5.34 2.39 -7.66
CA TYR A 108 6.50 2.09 -8.47
C TYR A 108 6.20 2.03 -9.98
N MET A 109 5.10 1.37 -10.35
CA MET A 109 4.66 1.19 -11.74
C MET A 109 4.08 2.48 -12.34
N THR A 110 3.53 3.36 -11.51
CA THR A 110 2.93 4.62 -11.96
C THR A 110 3.86 5.84 -11.84
N GLY A 111 5.17 5.61 -11.71
CA GLY A 111 6.18 6.68 -11.67
C GLY A 111 6.21 7.51 -10.38
N LYS A 112 5.48 7.11 -9.33
CA LYS A 112 5.38 7.83 -8.05
C LYS A 112 6.44 7.42 -7.03
N ARG A 113 7.52 6.79 -7.47
CA ARG A 113 8.59 6.20 -6.62
C ARG A 113 9.14 7.20 -5.60
N ARG A 114 9.26 8.48 -5.96
CA ARG A 114 9.82 9.52 -5.09
C ARG A 114 8.78 10.34 -4.31
N SER A 115 7.51 9.92 -4.33
CA SER A 115 6.45 10.63 -3.62
C SER A 115 6.52 10.42 -2.10
N ALA A 116 5.96 11.36 -1.33
CA ALA A 116 5.78 11.19 0.11
C ALA A 116 4.99 9.92 0.47
N TRP A 117 4.11 9.46 -0.42
CA TRP A 117 3.39 8.19 -0.26
C TRP A 117 4.32 6.97 -0.21
N THR A 118 5.35 6.91 -1.05
CA THR A 118 6.32 5.81 -1.00
C THR A 118 6.98 5.75 0.38
N TRP A 119 7.39 6.90 0.92
CA TRP A 119 7.98 6.96 2.26
C TRP A 119 7.01 6.56 3.36
N LEU A 120 5.76 7.03 3.30
CA LEU A 120 4.73 6.64 4.26
C LEU A 120 4.46 5.13 4.23
N LEU A 121 4.40 4.53 3.05
CA LEU A 121 4.22 3.08 2.88
C LEU A 121 5.46 2.29 3.34
N LEU A 122 6.67 2.79 3.07
CA LEU A 122 7.91 2.16 3.55
C LEU A 122 8.02 2.20 5.08
N VAL A 123 7.77 3.35 5.70
CA VAL A 123 7.77 3.51 7.16
C VAL A 123 6.67 2.65 7.78
N SER A 124 5.50 2.59 7.14
CA SER A 124 4.42 1.69 7.54
C SER A 124 4.86 0.22 7.50
N LEU A 125 5.55 -0.22 6.44
CA LEU A 125 6.05 -1.58 6.31
C LEU A 125 7.14 -1.90 7.36
N LEU A 126 8.06 -0.96 7.62
CA LEU A 126 9.07 -1.10 8.67
C LEU A 126 8.44 -1.20 10.05
N HIS A 127 7.44 -0.35 10.35
CA HIS A 127 6.70 -0.41 11.60
C HIS A 127 5.98 -1.75 11.76
N LEU A 128 5.32 -2.24 10.70
CA LEU A 128 4.71 -3.57 10.67
C LEU A 128 5.73 -4.67 10.97
N PHE A 129 6.93 -4.59 10.39
CA PHE A 129 7.99 -5.55 10.65
C PHE A 129 8.46 -5.52 12.12
N ALA A 130 8.68 -4.32 12.67
CA ALA A 130 9.07 -4.16 14.07
C ALA A 130 8.01 -4.71 15.03
N MET A 131 6.73 -4.40 14.79
CA MET A 131 5.61 -4.93 15.58
C MET A 131 5.50 -6.45 15.43
N LYS A 132 5.72 -6.97 14.23
CA LYS A 132 5.72 -8.41 13.97
C LYS A 132 6.82 -9.11 14.75
N VAL A 133 8.06 -8.59 14.76
CA VAL A 133 9.15 -9.13 15.59
C VAL A 133 8.81 -9.10 17.08
N ALA A 134 8.20 -8.01 17.56
CA ALA A 134 7.86 -7.85 18.98
C ALA A 134 6.72 -8.75 19.46
N PHE A 135 5.76 -9.08 18.59
CA PHE A 135 4.49 -9.73 18.99
C PHE A 135 4.18 -11.03 18.24
N GLN A 136 5.14 -11.58 17.47
CA GLN A 136 4.88 -12.74 16.61
C GLN A 136 4.52 -14.01 17.38
N THR A 137 3.59 -14.76 16.80
CA THR A 137 3.40 -16.19 17.09
C THR A 137 3.88 -17.02 15.90
N GLY A 138 4.29 -18.27 16.12
CA GLY A 138 4.86 -19.12 15.05
C GLY A 138 3.97 -19.29 13.81
N ARG A 139 2.64 -19.23 13.96
CA ARG A 139 1.67 -19.32 12.84
C ARG A 139 1.69 -18.08 11.93
N ASP A 140 2.03 -16.91 12.48
CA ASP A 140 2.02 -15.64 11.75
C ASP A 140 3.27 -15.45 10.86
N VAL A 141 4.34 -16.21 11.11
CA VAL A 141 5.53 -16.28 10.24
C VAL A 141 5.16 -16.80 8.85
N GLY A 142 4.44 -17.93 8.78
CA GLY A 142 4.03 -18.54 7.52
C GLY A 142 3.14 -17.63 6.67
N GLY A 143 2.15 -16.98 7.30
CA GLY A 143 1.27 -16.04 6.62
C GLY A 143 2.02 -14.86 5.99
N ALA A 144 3.11 -14.37 6.60
CA ALA A 144 3.90 -13.27 6.07
C ALA A 144 4.58 -13.63 4.74
N PHE A 145 5.27 -14.77 4.69
CA PHE A 145 5.95 -15.23 3.48
C PHE A 145 4.95 -15.49 2.35
N ILE A 146 3.81 -16.11 2.67
CA ILE A 146 2.73 -16.31 1.70
C ILE A 146 2.23 -14.98 1.15
N SER A 147 2.10 -13.95 2.00
CA SER A 147 1.63 -12.62 1.60
C SER A 147 2.61 -11.90 0.69
N VAL A 148 3.91 -11.97 0.99
CA VAL A 148 4.96 -11.43 0.12
C VAL A 148 4.93 -12.14 -1.23
N ALA A 149 4.93 -13.47 -1.23
CA ALA A 149 4.90 -14.26 -2.46
C ALA A 149 3.67 -13.95 -3.33
N LEU A 150 2.49 -13.89 -2.71
CA LEU A 150 1.25 -13.54 -3.39
C LEU A 150 1.31 -12.12 -3.97
N ALA A 151 1.80 -11.15 -3.20
CA ALA A 151 1.96 -9.78 -3.67
C ALA A 151 2.87 -9.71 -4.90
N MET A 152 4.02 -10.41 -4.87
CA MET A 152 4.95 -10.44 -5.99
C MET A 152 4.35 -11.11 -7.23
N ILE A 153 3.62 -12.23 -7.06
CA ILE A 153 2.91 -12.88 -8.18
C ILE A 153 1.90 -11.92 -8.82
N VAL A 154 1.12 -11.21 -7.99
CA VAL A 154 0.15 -10.22 -8.48
C VAL A 154 0.86 -9.09 -9.22
N LEU A 155 1.94 -8.54 -8.67
CA LEU A 155 2.70 -7.47 -9.31
C LEU A 155 3.29 -7.92 -10.65
N LEU A 156 3.90 -9.10 -10.72
CA LEU A 156 4.43 -9.66 -11.96
C LEU A 156 3.32 -9.90 -13.01
N ALA A 157 2.16 -10.37 -12.57
CA ALA A 157 1.01 -10.56 -13.45
C ALA A 157 0.49 -9.23 -14.01
N LEU A 158 0.43 -8.18 -13.18
CA LEU A 158 0.04 -6.83 -13.60
C LEU A 158 1.09 -6.21 -14.53
N GLU A 159 2.37 -6.37 -14.23
CA GLU A 159 3.47 -5.88 -15.08
C GLU A 159 3.44 -6.51 -16.48
N HIS A 160 3.29 -7.84 -16.54
CA HIS A 160 3.24 -8.58 -17.80
C HIS A 160 2.03 -8.17 -18.65
N ARG A 161 0.88 -7.94 -18.02
CA ARG A 161 -0.38 -7.63 -18.71
C ARG A 161 -0.48 -6.17 -19.15
N ASP A 162 0.08 -5.26 -18.36
CA ASP A 162 -0.01 -3.82 -18.61
C ASP A 162 1.11 -3.32 -19.54
N GLY A 163 2.11 -4.17 -19.82
CA GLY A 163 3.28 -3.79 -20.60
C GLY A 163 4.10 -2.66 -19.97
N ILE A 164 3.84 -2.35 -18.69
CA ILE A 164 4.52 -1.31 -17.93
C ILE A 164 5.90 -1.86 -17.59
N ARG A 165 6.89 -1.58 -18.43
CA ARG A 165 8.28 -1.79 -18.05
C ARG A 165 8.63 -0.77 -16.98
N PRO A 166 9.31 -1.18 -15.90
CA PRO A 166 9.90 -0.21 -15.00
C PRO A 166 10.82 0.71 -15.80
N ALA A 167 10.51 2.01 -15.79
CA ALA A 167 11.44 3.05 -16.17
C ALA A 167 12.68 3.03 -15.26
#